data_AF-A0A959W188-F1
#
_entry.id   AF-A0A959W188-F1
#
_cell.length_a   1.000
_cell.length_b   1.000
_cell.length_c   1.000
_cell.angle_alpha   90.00
_cell.angle_beta   90.00
_cell.angle_gamma   90.00
#
_symmetry.space_group_name_H-M   'P 1'
#
loop_
_entity.id
_entity.type
_entity.pdbx_description
1 polymer ?
#
loop_
_entity_poly.entity_id
_entity_poly.type
_entity_poly.pdbx_seq_one_letter_code
_entity_poly.pdbx_strand_id
1 'polypeptide(L)' 'MPALRSKTVTHGRNMAGARALLRASGVAREDFGKPIVAVANSYTQFVPGHTHLKPVGEVVSEAIKDAGGVPLEFNTIAV' A
#
# COMPACT_ATOMS: atom_id res chain seq x y z
N MET A 1 7.61 -17.29 -11.62
CA MET A 1 7.38 -15.82 -11.49
C MET A 1 8.64 -15.16 -10.98
N PRO A 2 8.98 -13.94 -11.43
CA PRO A 2 10.12 -13.18 -10.91
C PRO A 2 9.95 -12.85 -9.43
N ALA A 3 11.08 -12.60 -8.74
CA ALA A 3 11.05 -12.19 -7.35
C ALA A 3 10.37 -10.81 -7.21
N LEU A 4 9.41 -10.71 -6.28
CA LEU A 4 8.70 -9.46 -6.00
C LEU A 4 9.66 -8.41 -5.40
N ARG A 5 9.49 -7.15 -5.79
CA ARG A 5 10.25 -6.03 -5.20
C ARG A 5 9.99 -5.88 -3.69
N SER A 6 8.79 -6.21 -3.23
CA SER A 6 8.43 -6.22 -1.81
C SER A 6 9.29 -7.19 -0.97
N LYS A 7 9.92 -8.20 -1.58
CA LYS A 7 10.79 -9.15 -0.89
C LYS A 7 11.96 -8.46 -0.19
N THR A 8 12.48 -7.37 -0.77
CA THR A 8 13.59 -6.58 -0.22
C THR A 8 13.33 -6.08 1.19
N VAL A 9 12.09 -5.73 1.53
CA VAL A 9 11.72 -5.17 2.85
C VAL A 9 10.94 -6.14 3.74
N THR A 10 10.50 -7.26 3.19
CA THR A 10 9.68 -8.25 3.91
C THR A 10 10.48 -9.49 4.32
N HIS A 11 11.67 -9.75 3.78
CA HIS A 11 12.42 -10.99 4.03
C HIS A 11 13.80 -10.79 4.64
N GLY A 12 14.29 -11.84 5.31
CA GLY A 12 15.62 -11.88 5.91
C GLY A 12 15.70 -11.28 7.31
N ARG A 13 16.74 -11.67 8.05
CA ARG A 13 16.96 -11.25 9.44
C ARG A 13 17.12 -9.74 9.56
N ASN A 14 17.89 -9.13 8.65
CA ASN A 14 18.24 -7.71 8.69
C ASN A 14 17.03 -6.79 8.47
N MET A 15 15.96 -7.29 7.83
CA MET A 15 14.74 -6.51 7.57
C MET A 15 13.66 -6.69 8.65
N ALA A 16 14.04 -7.15 9.85
CA ALA A 16 13.10 -7.26 10.97
C ALA A 16 12.47 -5.91 11.36
N GLY A 17 13.26 -4.82 11.34
CA GLY A 17 12.75 -3.48 11.62
C GLY A 17 11.71 -3.00 10.59
N ALA A 18 11.99 -3.20 9.30
CA ALA A 18 11.04 -2.86 8.24
C ALA A 18 9.72 -3.65 8.36
N ARG A 19 9.79 -4.95 8.69
CA ARG A 19 8.58 -5.73 8.99
C ARG A 19 7.83 -5.21 10.20
N ALA A 20 8.52 -4.80 11.26
CA ALA A 20 7.88 -4.24 12.45
C ALA A 20 7.09 -2.97 12.12
N LEU A 21 7.65 -2.08 11.30
CA LEU A 21 6.97 -0.88 10.82
C LEU A 21 5.75 -1.22 9.94
N LEU A 22 5.88 -2.16 9.00
CA LEU A 22 4.75 -2.60 8.18
C LEU A 22 3.61 -3.17 9.03
N ARG A 23 3.94 -3.92 10.09
CA ARG A 23 2.93 -4.41 11.04
C ARG A 23 2.28 -3.28 11.83
N ALA A 24 3.05 -2.29 12.25
CA ALA A 24 2.50 -1.10 12.92
C ALA A 24 1.55 -0.30 12.00
N SER A 25 1.81 -0.32 10.69
CA SER A 25 0.93 0.26 9.67
C SER A 25 -0.28 -0.61 9.28
N GLY A 26 -0.49 -1.76 9.94
CA GLY A 26 -1.67 -2.61 9.73
C GLY A 26 -1.48 -3.79 8.78
N VAL A 27 -0.26 -4.07 8.28
CA VAL A 27 0.00 -5.28 7.49
C VAL A 27 0.04 -6.50 8.42
N ALA A 28 -0.82 -7.49 8.15
CA ALA A 28 -0.90 -8.68 8.96
C ALA A 28 0.34 -9.56 8.76
N ARG A 29 0.67 -10.43 9.74
CA ARG A 29 1.88 -11.25 9.64
C ARG A 29 1.75 -12.28 8.50
N GLU A 30 0.53 -12.74 8.29
CA GLU A 30 0.13 -13.75 7.32
C GLU A 30 0.19 -13.20 5.88
N ASP A 31 0.22 -11.88 5.74
CA ASP A 31 0.30 -11.19 4.46
C ASP A 31 1.73 -11.06 3.93
N PHE A 32 2.75 -11.29 4.76
CA PHE A 32 4.14 -11.28 4.30
C PHE A 32 4.38 -12.40 3.28
N GLY A 33 4.70 -12.00 2.05
CA GLY A 33 4.86 -12.90 0.90
C GLY A 33 3.85 -12.61 -0.22
N LYS A 34 2.73 -11.95 0.10
CA LYS A 34 1.78 -11.42 -0.88
C LYS A 34 2.39 -10.23 -1.65
N PRO A 35 1.91 -9.94 -2.87
CA PRO A 35 2.26 -8.70 -3.58
C PRO A 35 1.82 -7.47 -2.78
N ILE A 36 2.74 -6.54 -2.55
CA ILE A 36 2.41 -5.21 -2.03
C ILE A 36 2.15 -4.31 -3.23
N VAL A 37 0.98 -3.66 -3.25
CA VAL A 37 0.55 -2.76 -4.32
C VAL A 37 0.42 -1.36 -3.72
N ALA A 38 1.23 -0.43 -4.22
CA ALA A 38 1.14 0.96 -3.81
C ALA A 38 -0.01 1.66 -4.56
N VAL A 39 -0.89 2.33 -3.82
CA VAL A 39 -1.95 3.17 -4.40
C VAL A 39 -1.48 4.62 -4.33
N ALA A 40 -1.09 5.18 -5.47
CA ALA A 40 -0.67 6.58 -5.55
C ALA A 40 -1.91 7.46 -5.77
N ASN A 41 -2.33 8.18 -4.74
CA ASN A 41 -3.51 9.04 -4.77
C ASN A 41 -3.10 10.52 -4.84
N SER A 42 -3.82 11.34 -5.58
CA SER A 42 -3.62 12.80 -5.63
C SER A 42 -4.76 13.55 -4.96
N TYR A 43 -5.44 12.91 -3.98
CA TYR A 43 -6.48 13.53 -3.19
C TYR A 43 -5.98 14.83 -2.56
N THR A 44 -6.74 15.89 -2.80
CA THR A 44 -6.54 17.19 -2.18
C THR A 44 -7.88 17.93 -2.12
N GLN A 45 -8.02 18.81 -1.15
CA GLN A 45 -9.15 19.73 -1.06
C GLN A 45 -8.90 21.04 -1.83
N PHE A 46 -7.67 21.26 -2.32
CA PHE A 46 -7.29 22.45 -3.08
C PHE A 46 -7.83 22.45 -4.51
N VAL A 47 -7.89 21.26 -5.14
CA VAL A 47 -8.36 21.08 -6.52
C VAL A 47 -9.73 20.40 -6.48
N PRO A 48 -10.83 21.06 -6.91
CA PRO A 48 -12.18 20.49 -6.84
C PRO A 48 -12.30 19.12 -7.50
N GLY A 49 -11.61 18.94 -8.64
CA GLY A 49 -11.55 17.68 -9.39
C GLY A 49 -10.83 16.52 -8.67
N HIS A 50 -10.20 16.74 -7.52
CA HIS A 50 -9.45 15.71 -6.78
C HIS A 50 -10.07 15.35 -5.44
N THR A 51 -11.08 16.11 -5.00
CA THR A 51 -11.76 15.91 -3.70
C THR A 51 -12.39 14.53 -3.55
N HIS A 52 -12.89 13.97 -4.65
CA HIS A 52 -13.55 12.67 -4.70
C HIS A 52 -12.56 11.49 -4.67
N LEU A 53 -11.25 11.73 -4.77
CA LEU A 53 -10.28 10.64 -4.83
C LEU A 53 -10.05 9.95 -3.47
N LYS A 54 -10.42 10.57 -2.35
CA LYS A 54 -10.33 9.94 -1.02
C LYS A 54 -11.09 8.62 -0.94
N PRO A 55 -12.42 8.57 -1.18
CA PRO A 55 -13.14 7.28 -1.19
C PRO A 55 -12.72 6.36 -2.33
N VAL A 56 -12.16 6.88 -3.43
CA VAL A 56 -11.63 6.03 -4.52
C VAL A 56 -10.41 5.24 -4.05
N GLY A 57 -9.50 5.85 -3.28
CA GLY A 57 -8.34 5.16 -2.69
C GLY A 57 -8.74 3.96 -1.83
N GLU A 58 -9.82 4.10 -1.07
CA GLU A 58 -10.41 3.02 -0.27
C GLU A 58 -10.98 1.90 -1.16
N VAL A 59 -11.78 2.24 -2.18
CA VAL A 59 -12.33 1.25 -3.13
C VAL A 59 -11.23 0.45 -3.84
N VAL A 60 -10.17 1.13 -4.30
CA VAL A 60 -9.02 0.47 -4.93
C VAL A 60 -8.30 -0.44 -3.94
N SER A 61 -8.14 0.01 -2.69
CA SER A 61 -7.48 -0.78 -1.65
C SER A 61 -8.25 -2.07 -1.32
N GLU A 62 -9.58 -2.02 -1.20
CA GLU A 62 -10.40 -3.21 -0.98
C GLU A 62 -10.31 -4.18 -2.16
N ALA A 63 -10.36 -3.69 -3.41
CA ALA A 63 -10.20 -4.55 -4.59
C ALA A 63 -8.83 -5.27 -4.62
N ILE A 64 -7.75 -4.60 -4.17
CA ILE A 64 -6.42 -5.22 -4.05
C ILE A 64 -6.43 -6.32 -2.98
N LYS A 65 -7.09 -6.10 -1.83
CA LYS A 65 -7.20 -7.12 -0.77
C LYS A 65 -7.97 -8.34 -1.27
N ASP A 66 -9.09 -8.14 -1.95
CA ASP A 66 -9.92 -9.21 -2.52
C ASP A 66 -9.14 -10.04 -3.56
N ALA A 67 -8.26 -9.39 -4.31
CA ALA A 67 -7.35 -10.06 -5.25
C ALA A 67 -6.14 -10.75 -4.58
N GLY A 68 -6.05 -10.73 -3.24
CA GLY A 68 -4.97 -11.36 -2.46
C GLY A 68 -3.69 -10.55 -2.35
N GLY A 69 -3.74 -9.23 -2.60
CA GLY A 69 -2.63 -8.30 -2.42
C GLY A 69 -2.70 -7.54 -1.09
N VAL A 70 -1.66 -6.75 -0.83
CA VAL A 70 -1.58 -5.81 0.30
C VAL A 70 -1.56 -4.39 -0.25
N PRO A 71 -2.64 -3.61 -0.11
CA PRO A 71 -2.65 -2.22 -0.53
C PRO A 71 -1.90 -1.34 0.47
N LEU A 72 -1.09 -0.42 -0.03
CA LEU A 72 -0.52 0.68 0.76
C LEU A 72 -0.72 1.98 -0.01
N GLU A 73 -1.64 2.82 0.47
CA GLU A 73 -1.92 4.11 -0.14
C GLU A 73 -0.93 5.18 0.33
N PHE A 74 -0.49 6.01 -0.60
CA PHE A 74 0.25 7.24 -0.31
C PHE A 74 -0.25 8.37 -1.22
N ASN A 75 -0.01 9.61 -0.79
CA ASN A 75 -0.49 10.78 -1.52
C ASN A 75 0.64 11.51 -2.28
N THR A 76 0.28 12.08 -3.42
CA THR A 76 1.09 13.03 -4.21
C THR A 76 0.33 14.35 -4.42
N ILE A 77 1.03 15.39 -4.85
CA ILE A 77 0.43 16.72 -5.05
C ILE A 77 -0.46 16.81 -6.30
N ALA A 78 -1.40 17.73 -6.27
CA ALA A 78 -2.14 18.25 -7.42
C ALA A 78 -2.33 19.76 -7.26
N VAL A 79 -2.30 20.50 -8.37
CA VAL A 79 -2.40 21.97 -8.43
C VAL A 79 -3.42 22.37 -9.48
#